data_AF-X0YJE6-F1
#
_entry.id   AF-X0YJE6-F1
#
_cell.length_a   1.000
_cell.length_b   1.000
_cell.length_c   1.000
_cell.angle_alpha   90.00
_cell.angle_beta   90.00
_cell.angle_gamma   90.00
#
_symmetry.space_group_name_H-M   'P 1'
#
loop_
_entity.id
_entity.type
_entity.pdbx_description
1 polymer ?
#
loop_
_entity_poly.entity_id
_entity_poly.type
_entity_poly.pdbx_seq_one_letter_code
_entity_poly.pdbx_strand_id
1 'polypeptide(L)'
;DAYGLKGLGEAGLDIWSVFLDTDGDGVHDDGEPIRTTTNGGMYNFGNLPAGDYTLVVPRPLGFEVTHPADAVGNSVAVQGLQIGQFRTVDFGVSPPVTVSGQCYNDVDLDGEVEAGEVGVSGLTVYVDQDRNGIRNTHAFNTSTGPPFSIEDFATGSSTITVPTSGTPIADVNVRVAINHPYVGDLEAWVVSPVGTRVLLFSGVGGSGDNFNATFLDDEAASYIADVDSGDAPFTGRYYPEGLLSDF
;
A
#
# COMPACT_ATOMS: atom_id res chain seq x y z
N ASP A 1 -15.96 -5.72 18.36
CA ASP A 1 -16.96 -4.61 18.35
C ASP A 1 -16.21 -3.27 18.40
N ALA A 2 -16.88 -2.13 18.22
CA ALA A 2 -16.23 -0.80 18.04
C ALA A 2 -15.58 -0.21 19.32
N TYR A 3 -15.17 -1.05 20.27
CA TYR A 3 -14.59 -0.63 21.56
C TYR A 3 -13.16 -1.10 21.78
N GLY A 4 -12.52 -1.76 20.81
CA GLY A 4 -11.07 -2.08 20.87
C GLY A 4 -10.66 -2.94 22.07
N LEU A 5 -11.57 -3.73 22.63
CA LEU A 5 -11.26 -4.75 23.62
C LEU A 5 -11.59 -6.10 23.00
N LYS A 6 -10.68 -7.08 23.12
CA LYS A 6 -10.86 -8.43 22.58
C LYS A 6 -12.17 -9.03 23.11
N GLY A 7 -13.19 -9.07 22.27
CA GLY A 7 -14.49 -9.64 22.58
C GLY A 7 -14.45 -11.17 22.60
N LEU A 8 -15.31 -11.79 23.41
CA LEU A 8 -15.55 -13.23 23.35
C LEU A 8 -16.11 -13.59 21.96
N GLY A 9 -15.27 -14.12 21.08
CA GLY A 9 -15.65 -14.54 19.72
C GLY A 9 -14.79 -13.96 18.59
N GLU A 10 -13.87 -13.04 18.87
CA GLU A 10 -12.94 -12.50 17.87
C GLU A 10 -11.80 -13.51 17.62
N ALA A 11 -11.83 -14.16 16.45
CA ALA A 11 -10.78 -15.06 16.02
C ALA A 11 -9.51 -14.25 15.78
N GLY A 12 -8.41 -14.61 16.43
CA GLY A 12 -7.14 -13.95 16.17
C GLY A 12 -6.62 -14.32 14.79
N LEU A 13 -6.09 -13.33 14.08
CA LEU A 13 -5.63 -13.48 12.69
C LEU A 13 -4.25 -14.14 12.70
N ASP A 14 -4.18 -15.33 12.08
CA ASP A 14 -2.94 -16.07 11.84
C ASP A 14 -2.09 -15.32 10.80
N ILE A 15 -0.77 -15.60 10.74
CA ILE A 15 0.18 -15.17 9.68
C ILE A 15 0.55 -13.67 9.55
N TRP A 16 0.29 -12.83 10.56
CA TRP A 16 0.61 -11.39 10.50
C TRP A 16 1.88 -11.06 11.26
N SER A 17 2.65 -10.06 10.83
CA SER A 17 3.88 -9.68 11.53
C SER A 17 3.71 -8.43 12.39
N VAL A 18 4.41 -8.38 13.51
CA VAL A 18 4.65 -7.17 14.32
C VAL A 18 6.15 -7.01 14.41
N PHE A 19 6.68 -5.79 14.28
CA PHE A 19 8.12 -5.52 14.42
C PHE A 19 8.41 -4.40 15.43
N LEU A 20 9.65 -4.35 15.90
CA LEU A 20 10.17 -3.25 16.70
C LEU A 20 10.85 -2.25 15.77
N ASP A 21 10.23 -1.08 15.64
CA ASP A 21 10.72 0.04 14.85
C ASP A 21 11.77 0.81 15.67
N THR A 22 13.01 0.70 15.21
CA THR A 22 14.20 1.16 15.93
C THR A 22 14.69 2.52 15.47
N ASP A 23 14.33 2.95 14.27
CA ASP A 23 14.73 4.24 13.71
C ASP A 23 13.57 5.24 13.55
N GLY A 24 12.34 4.77 13.75
CA GLY A 24 11.12 5.57 13.82
C GLY A 24 10.48 5.85 12.45
N ASP A 25 10.84 5.11 11.40
CA ASP A 25 10.35 5.34 10.05
C ASP A 25 9.05 4.57 9.73
N GLY A 26 8.67 3.61 10.59
CA GLY A 26 7.47 2.80 10.44
C GLY A 26 7.57 1.68 9.39
N VAL A 27 8.76 1.38 8.87
CA VAL A 27 9.06 0.31 7.91
C VAL A 27 9.90 -0.77 8.59
N HIS A 28 9.71 -2.04 8.21
CA HIS A 28 10.55 -3.11 8.74
C HIS A 28 11.88 -3.17 7.99
N ASP A 29 12.95 -2.85 8.70
CA ASP A 29 14.31 -2.83 8.15
C ASP A 29 15.14 -4.07 8.51
N ASP A 30 16.23 -4.27 7.76
CA ASP A 30 17.22 -5.31 8.01
C ASP A 30 17.85 -5.13 9.40
N GLY A 31 17.54 -6.05 10.31
CA GLY A 31 18.06 -6.06 11.69
C GLY A 31 17.02 -5.70 12.74
N GLU A 32 15.84 -5.24 12.34
CA GLU A 32 14.75 -4.97 13.25
C GLU A 32 14.08 -6.26 13.71
N PRO A 33 13.87 -6.45 15.03
CA PRO A 33 13.17 -7.62 15.53
C PRO A 33 11.74 -7.70 15.00
N ILE A 34 11.39 -8.82 14.37
CA ILE A 34 10.04 -9.12 13.88
C ILE A 34 9.49 -10.42 14.50
N ARG A 35 8.17 -10.51 14.60
CA ARG A 35 7.43 -11.70 15.05
C ARG A 35 6.15 -11.88 14.24
N THR A 36 5.97 -13.08 13.73
CA THR A 36 4.68 -13.50 13.16
C THR A 36 3.73 -13.92 14.28
N THR A 37 2.48 -13.50 14.20
CA THR A 37 1.40 -13.89 15.09
C THR A 37 1.11 -15.38 14.91
N THR A 38 0.78 -16.02 16.02
CA THR A 38 0.32 -17.41 16.04
C THR A 38 -1.18 -17.51 15.78
N ASN A 39 -1.68 -18.73 15.56
CA ASN A 39 -3.11 -19.01 15.53
C ASN A 39 -3.78 -18.48 16.83
N GLY A 40 -4.61 -17.45 16.69
CA GLY A 40 -5.15 -16.69 17.81
C GLY A 40 -4.55 -15.28 18.01
N GLY A 41 -3.69 -14.81 17.10
CA GLY A 41 -3.21 -13.43 17.01
C GLY A 41 -2.09 -13.07 17.99
N MET A 42 -1.50 -14.04 18.69
CA MET A 42 -0.52 -13.77 19.74
C MET A 42 0.89 -13.61 19.16
N TYR A 43 1.63 -12.60 19.63
CA TYR A 43 3.04 -12.39 19.35
C TYR A 43 3.83 -12.13 20.65
N ASN A 44 5.15 -12.32 20.63
CA ASN A 44 5.99 -12.03 21.80
C ASN A 44 7.43 -11.67 21.42
N PHE A 45 7.86 -10.48 21.88
CA PHE A 45 9.27 -10.09 21.95
C PHE A 45 9.84 -10.36 23.33
N GLY A 46 10.59 -11.45 23.46
CA GLY A 46 11.24 -11.85 24.71
C GLY A 46 12.68 -11.33 24.83
N ASN A 47 13.18 -11.22 26.06
CA ASN A 47 14.56 -10.83 26.40
C ASN A 47 15.00 -9.46 25.86
N LEU A 48 14.07 -8.51 25.78
CA LEU A 48 14.40 -7.13 25.44
C LEU A 48 15.20 -6.48 26.59
N PRO A 49 16.25 -5.69 26.28
CA PRO A 49 16.88 -4.79 27.24
C PRO A 49 15.88 -3.84 27.92
N ALA A 50 16.31 -3.17 28.98
CA ALA A 50 15.53 -2.05 29.51
C ALA A 50 15.64 -0.86 28.54
N GLY A 51 14.52 -0.20 28.24
CA GLY A 51 14.50 0.90 27.28
C GLY A 51 13.11 1.26 26.77
N ASP A 52 13.13 2.10 25.75
CA ASP A 52 11.95 2.52 24.99
C ASP A 52 11.88 1.73 23.68
N TYR A 53 10.66 1.44 23.23
CA TYR A 53 10.39 0.64 22.05
C TYR A 53 9.22 1.24 21.28
N THR A 54 9.26 1.16 19.95
CA THR A 54 8.10 1.40 19.10
C THR A 54 7.70 0.07 18.48
N LEU A 55 6.44 -0.34 18.67
CA LEU A 55 5.90 -1.53 18.03
C LEU A 55 5.07 -1.10 16.84
N VAL A 56 5.24 -1.78 15.72
CA VAL A 56 4.48 -1.50 14.50
C VAL A 56 3.81 -2.79 14.03
N VAL A 57 2.51 -2.67 13.74
CA VAL A 57 1.81 -3.65 12.90
C VAL A 57 1.75 -3.07 11.50
N PRO A 58 2.40 -3.69 10.48
CA PRO A 58 2.25 -3.24 9.10
C PRO A 58 0.77 -3.16 8.75
N ARG A 59 0.37 -2.14 7.98
CA ARG A 59 -1.03 -1.99 7.56
C ARG A 59 -1.44 -3.26 6.83
N PRO A 60 -2.37 -4.05 7.38
CA PRO A 60 -2.66 -5.34 6.80
C PRO A 60 -3.56 -5.17 5.58
N LEU A 61 -3.26 -5.90 4.50
CA LEU A 61 -4.01 -5.79 3.25
C LEU A 61 -5.51 -6.00 3.49
N GLY A 62 -6.30 -5.00 3.12
CA GLY A 62 -7.75 -5.03 3.30
C GLY A 62 -8.21 -4.90 4.75
N PHE A 63 -7.39 -4.34 5.64
CA PHE A 63 -7.74 -4.01 7.02
C PHE A 63 -7.18 -2.64 7.44
N GLU A 64 -7.89 -1.98 8.35
CA GLU A 64 -7.46 -0.79 9.07
C GLU A 64 -7.14 -1.15 10.52
N VAL A 65 -6.11 -0.50 11.09
CA VAL A 65 -5.85 -0.58 12.52
C VAL A 65 -6.87 0.28 13.27
N THR A 66 -7.59 -0.37 14.18
CA THR A 66 -8.66 0.20 15.00
C THR A 66 -8.31 0.28 16.49
N HIS A 67 -7.22 -0.40 16.91
CA HIS A 67 -6.73 -0.38 18.28
C HIS A 67 -5.20 -0.62 18.30
N PRO A 68 -4.45 0.01 19.22
CA PRO A 68 -4.95 0.93 20.24
C PRO A 68 -5.29 2.32 19.66
N ALA A 69 -6.17 3.06 20.36
CA ALA A 69 -6.68 4.34 19.85
C ALA A 69 -5.60 5.44 19.79
N ASP A 70 -4.47 5.21 20.47
CA ASP A 70 -3.25 6.02 20.43
C ASP A 70 -2.23 5.53 19.40
N ALA A 71 -2.57 4.54 18.56
CA ALA A 71 -1.73 4.15 17.44
C ALA A 71 -1.61 5.32 16.47
N VAL A 72 -0.38 5.81 16.26
CA VAL A 72 -0.06 6.80 15.24
C VAL A 72 0.50 6.04 14.04
N GLY A 73 -0.22 6.03 12.93
CA GLY A 73 0.27 5.35 11.70
C GLY A 73 0.54 3.85 11.89
N ASN A 74 -0.27 3.16 12.70
CA ASN A 74 -0.11 1.74 13.08
C ASN A 74 1.01 1.44 14.10
N SER A 75 1.63 2.48 14.67
CA SER A 75 2.74 2.37 15.62
C SER A 75 2.31 2.69 17.05
N VAL A 76 2.87 1.97 18.03
CA VAL A 76 2.62 2.15 19.47
C VAL A 76 3.93 2.28 20.22
N ALA A 77 4.10 3.40 20.92
CA ALA A 77 5.27 3.63 21.76
C ALA A 77 5.11 2.96 23.15
N VAL A 78 6.13 2.21 23.56
CA VAL A 78 6.29 1.62 24.89
C VAL A 78 7.51 2.25 25.54
N GLN A 79 7.26 3.08 26.55
CA GLN A 79 8.31 3.89 27.20
C GLN A 79 8.70 3.29 28.57
N GLY A 80 9.98 3.34 28.89
CA GLY A 80 10.55 3.10 30.22
C GLY A 80 10.49 1.66 30.70
N LEU A 81 10.48 0.66 29.81
CA LEU A 81 10.40 -0.75 30.20
C LEU A 81 11.66 -1.15 30.98
N GLN A 82 11.51 -1.66 32.20
CA GLN A 82 12.62 -2.08 33.07
C GLN A 82 12.82 -3.60 33.06
N ILE A 83 14.00 -4.06 33.50
CA ILE A 83 14.30 -5.50 33.60
C ILE A 83 13.25 -6.21 34.47
N GLY A 84 12.67 -7.28 33.95
CA GLY A 84 11.66 -8.09 34.63
C GLY A 84 10.22 -7.55 34.54
N GLN A 85 10.01 -6.43 33.85
CA GLN A 85 8.67 -5.94 33.53
C GLN A 85 8.13 -6.56 32.25
N PHE A 86 6.80 -6.68 32.19
CA PHE A 86 6.06 -7.10 31.01
C PHE A 86 5.11 -5.98 30.60
N ARG A 87 4.98 -5.79 29.29
CA ARG A 87 3.98 -4.91 28.71
C ARG A 87 3.15 -5.69 27.71
N THR A 88 1.84 -5.51 27.77
CA THR A 88 0.90 -5.98 26.76
C THR A 88 0.56 -4.79 25.86
N VAL A 89 0.71 -5.01 24.56
CA VAL A 89 0.19 -4.15 23.51
C VAL A 89 -0.68 -5.07 22.66
N ASP A 90 -1.91 -4.66 22.42
CA ASP A 90 -2.84 -5.39 21.56
C ASP A 90 -3.08 -4.53 20.31
N PHE A 91 -3.11 -5.16 19.14
CA PHE A 91 -3.50 -4.50 17.89
C PHE A 91 -4.86 -5.04 17.46
N GLY A 92 -5.84 -4.15 17.32
CA GLY A 92 -7.15 -4.48 16.80
C GLY A 92 -7.27 -4.00 15.37
N VAL A 93 -7.79 -4.83 14.47
CA VAL A 93 -7.91 -4.53 13.05
C VAL A 93 -9.29 -4.88 12.53
N SER A 94 -9.76 -4.12 11.54
CA SER A 94 -11.06 -4.34 10.90
C SER A 94 -10.96 -4.15 9.40
N PRO A 95 -11.68 -4.92 8.57
CA PRO A 95 -11.80 -4.59 7.15
C PRO A 95 -12.31 -3.15 6.96
N PRO A 96 -11.95 -2.48 5.84
CA PRO A 96 -12.53 -1.19 5.47
C PRO A 96 -14.05 -1.24 5.45
N VAL A 97 -14.67 -0.09 5.65
CA VAL A 97 -16.12 0.04 5.46
C VAL A 97 -16.45 -0.25 3.99
N THR A 98 -17.27 -1.25 3.75
CA THR A 98 -17.72 -1.60 2.40
C THR A 98 -19.11 -1.02 2.14
N VAL A 99 -19.26 -0.38 0.98
CA VAL A 99 -20.56 -0.02 0.40
C VAL A 99 -20.72 -0.89 -0.83
N SER A 100 -21.78 -1.70 -0.86
CA SER A 100 -22.10 -2.57 -2.00
C SER A 100 -23.59 -2.53 -2.30
N GLY A 101 -23.96 -2.89 -3.52
CA GLY A 101 -25.33 -2.92 -4.00
C GLY A 101 -25.41 -3.56 -5.38
N GLN A 102 -26.63 -3.73 -5.87
CA GLN A 102 -26.91 -4.25 -7.21
C GLN A 102 -27.51 -3.13 -8.06
N CYS A 103 -26.99 -2.95 -9.27
CA CYS A 103 -27.70 -2.20 -10.31
C CYS A 103 -28.59 -3.17 -11.08
N TYR A 104 -29.87 -2.85 -11.23
CA TYR A 104 -30.85 -3.70 -11.91
C TYR A 104 -31.83 -2.83 -12.72
N ASN A 105 -32.49 -3.45 -13.68
CA ASN A 105 -33.52 -2.79 -14.47
C ASN A 105 -34.86 -2.91 -13.73
N ASP A 106 -35.24 -1.85 -13.03
CA ASP A 106 -36.51 -1.69 -12.32
C ASP A 106 -37.65 -1.56 -13.35
N VAL A 107 -38.37 -2.66 -13.59
CA VAL A 107 -39.33 -2.78 -14.70
C VAL A 107 -40.67 -2.15 -14.33
N ASP A 108 -41.07 -2.22 -13.06
CA ASP A 108 -42.36 -1.77 -12.57
C ASP A 108 -42.29 -0.54 -11.65
N LEU A 109 -41.09 0.01 -11.45
CA LEU A 109 -40.80 1.29 -10.79
C LEU A 109 -41.07 1.29 -9.28
N ASP A 110 -40.91 0.14 -8.63
CA ASP A 110 -41.18 0.00 -7.19
C ASP A 110 -39.91 0.08 -6.31
N GLY A 111 -38.72 -0.02 -6.91
CA GLY A 111 -37.44 0.14 -6.23
C GLY A 111 -37.02 -1.04 -5.36
N GLU A 112 -37.67 -2.21 -5.50
CA GLU A 112 -37.20 -3.49 -4.96
C GLU A 112 -36.53 -4.30 -6.07
N VAL A 113 -35.95 -5.47 -5.76
CA VAL A 113 -35.35 -6.36 -6.78
C VAL A 113 -36.19 -7.62 -6.91
N GLU A 114 -36.88 -7.77 -8.03
CA GLU A 114 -37.87 -8.83 -8.23
C GLU A 114 -37.45 -9.90 -9.25
N ALA A 115 -38.19 -11.02 -9.22
CA ALA A 115 -38.07 -12.06 -10.22
C ALA A 115 -38.46 -11.53 -11.62
N GLY A 116 -37.46 -11.33 -12.47
CA GLY A 116 -37.63 -10.77 -13.81
C GLY A 116 -36.79 -9.51 -14.03
N GLU A 117 -36.28 -8.92 -12.96
CA GLU A 117 -35.42 -7.74 -13.00
C GLU A 117 -33.96 -8.17 -13.09
N VAL A 118 -33.41 -8.01 -14.29
CA VAL A 118 -32.05 -8.48 -14.59
C VAL A 118 -31.06 -7.43 -14.11
N GLY A 119 -29.98 -7.91 -13.48
CA GLY A 119 -28.84 -7.07 -13.13
C GLY A 119 -28.24 -6.38 -14.36
N VAL A 120 -27.90 -5.10 -14.23
CA VAL A 120 -27.29 -4.33 -15.31
C VAL A 120 -25.77 -4.43 -15.21
N SER A 121 -25.14 -5.08 -16.19
CA SER A 121 -23.70 -5.20 -16.30
C SER A 121 -23.08 -4.02 -17.03
N GLY A 122 -21.83 -3.66 -16.69
CA GLY A 122 -21.05 -2.62 -17.37
C GLY A 122 -21.25 -1.20 -16.85
N LEU A 123 -22.05 -1.01 -15.80
CA LEU A 123 -22.15 0.27 -15.11
C LEU A 123 -20.93 0.49 -14.22
N THR A 124 -20.39 1.71 -14.28
CA THR A 124 -19.35 2.16 -13.34
C THR A 124 -20.02 2.83 -12.16
N VAL A 125 -19.88 2.25 -10.97
CA VAL A 125 -20.28 2.87 -9.70
C VAL A 125 -19.04 3.49 -9.06
N TYR A 126 -19.15 4.71 -8.56
CA TYR A 126 -18.04 5.39 -7.89
C TYR A 126 -18.54 6.20 -6.70
N VAL A 127 -17.64 6.44 -5.75
CA VAL A 127 -17.91 7.28 -4.59
C VAL A 127 -17.72 8.75 -4.99
N ASP A 128 -18.77 9.54 -4.82
CA ASP A 128 -18.77 10.99 -5.05
C ASP A 128 -18.85 11.74 -3.71
N GLN A 129 -17.69 11.93 -3.08
CA GLN A 129 -17.62 12.60 -1.77
C GLN A 129 -17.86 14.11 -1.84
N ASP A 130 -17.46 14.76 -2.94
CA ASP A 130 -17.58 16.19 -3.13
C ASP A 130 -18.91 16.60 -3.79
N ARG A 131 -19.76 15.61 -4.14
CA ARG A 131 -21.10 15.79 -4.71
C ARG A 131 -21.08 16.52 -6.05
N ASN A 132 -20.03 16.29 -6.83
CA ASN A 132 -19.83 16.97 -8.10
C ASN A 132 -20.40 16.18 -9.30
N GLY A 133 -20.84 14.93 -9.09
CA GLY A 133 -21.38 14.04 -10.11
C GLY A 133 -20.33 13.56 -11.13
N ILE A 134 -19.05 13.67 -10.80
CA ILE A 134 -17.92 13.29 -11.64
C ILE A 134 -17.10 12.25 -10.88
N ARG A 135 -16.73 11.17 -11.58
CA ARG A 135 -15.79 10.20 -11.03
C ARG A 135 -14.44 10.89 -10.85
N ASN A 136 -14.04 11.11 -9.60
CA ASN A 136 -12.75 11.67 -9.27
C ASN A 136 -11.64 10.64 -9.54
N THR A 137 -11.02 10.72 -10.70
CA THR A 137 -9.73 10.08 -10.98
C THR A 137 -8.66 11.17 -11.01
N HIS A 138 -7.79 11.19 -10.01
CA HIS A 138 -6.72 12.18 -9.96
C HIS A 138 -5.49 11.67 -10.71
N ALA A 139 -5.10 12.37 -11.77
CA ALA A 139 -3.85 12.13 -12.48
C ALA A 139 -2.91 13.31 -12.23
N PHE A 140 -1.86 13.09 -11.44
CA PHE A 140 -0.84 14.09 -11.17
C PHE A 140 0.29 13.96 -12.20
N ASN A 141 0.11 14.61 -13.35
CA ASN A 141 0.96 14.41 -14.52
C ASN A 141 2.13 15.41 -14.62
N THR A 142 2.31 16.26 -13.61
CA THR A 142 3.36 17.29 -13.61
C THR A 142 4.38 16.97 -12.52
N SER A 143 5.50 16.42 -12.94
CA SER A 143 6.68 16.20 -12.11
C SER A 143 7.69 17.33 -12.31
N THR A 144 8.35 17.80 -11.25
CA THR A 144 9.53 18.67 -11.39
C THR A 144 10.80 17.83 -11.48
N GLY A 145 11.73 18.21 -12.36
CA GLY A 145 13.02 17.53 -12.54
C GLY A 145 13.31 17.01 -13.97
N PRO A 146 12.38 16.33 -14.67
CA PRO A 146 12.64 15.76 -15.98
C PRO A 146 12.45 16.75 -17.14
N PRO A 147 13.13 16.53 -18.29
CA PRO A 147 14.13 15.47 -18.51
C PRO A 147 15.48 15.82 -17.85
N PHE A 148 16.10 14.83 -17.21
CA PHE A 148 17.47 14.88 -16.70
C PHE A 148 18.25 13.65 -17.18
N SER A 149 19.59 13.73 -17.22
CA SER A 149 20.45 12.59 -17.57
C SER A 149 20.57 11.63 -16.39
N ILE A 150 20.42 10.33 -16.67
CA ILE A 150 20.76 9.27 -15.71
C ILE A 150 22.23 8.93 -15.96
N GLU A 151 23.10 9.47 -15.11
CA GLU A 151 24.55 9.24 -15.20
C GLU A 151 24.94 7.94 -14.49
N ASP A 152 26.05 7.33 -14.92
CA ASP A 152 26.58 6.11 -14.29
C ASP A 152 26.79 6.31 -12.78
N PHE A 153 26.32 5.34 -11.99
CA PHE A 153 26.42 5.33 -10.52
C PHE A 153 25.82 6.58 -9.85
N ALA A 154 24.86 7.23 -10.49
CA ALA A 154 24.16 8.40 -9.94
C ALA A 154 22.67 8.13 -9.77
N THR A 155 22.07 8.80 -8.79
CA THR A 155 20.62 8.82 -8.58
C THR A 155 20.09 10.17 -9.02
N GLY A 156 19.13 10.16 -9.94
CA GLY A 156 18.29 11.31 -10.24
C GLY A 156 16.95 11.19 -9.53
N SER A 157 16.39 12.31 -9.09
CA SER A 157 15.08 12.35 -8.43
C SER A 157 14.16 13.30 -9.15
N SER A 158 12.89 12.90 -9.24
CA SER A 158 11.80 13.74 -9.70
C SER A 158 10.70 13.75 -8.65
N THR A 159 10.09 14.91 -8.43
CA THR A 159 9.05 15.08 -7.43
C THR A 159 7.72 15.41 -8.09
N ILE A 160 6.65 14.74 -7.66
CA ILE A 160 5.27 15.05 -7.99
C ILE A 160 4.61 15.58 -6.72
N THR A 161 3.98 16.75 -6.80
CA THR A 161 3.23 17.31 -5.67
C THR A 161 1.79 16.83 -5.72
N VAL A 162 1.41 16.03 -4.72
CA VAL A 162 0.01 15.62 -4.50
C VAL A 162 -0.60 16.55 -3.44
N PRO A 163 -1.73 17.23 -3.72
CA PRO A 163 -2.39 18.09 -2.73
C PRO A 163 -2.79 17.32 -1.48
N THR A 164 -2.49 17.86 -0.30
CA THR A 164 -2.85 17.27 1.00
C THR A 164 -4.28 17.59 1.45
N SER A 165 -4.97 18.49 0.74
CA SER A 165 -6.38 18.83 0.99
C SER A 165 -7.28 18.01 0.07
N GLY A 166 -7.83 16.91 0.57
CA GLY A 166 -8.72 16.05 -0.20
C GLY A 166 -8.69 14.61 0.28
N THR A 167 -9.63 13.82 -0.24
CA THR A 167 -9.85 12.39 -0.03
C THR A 167 -8.53 11.60 0.10
N PRO A 168 -8.42 10.63 1.04
CA PRO A 168 -7.25 9.76 1.12
C PRO A 168 -6.92 9.12 -0.23
N ILE A 169 -5.63 8.95 -0.51
CA ILE A 169 -5.18 8.22 -1.70
C ILE A 169 -5.61 6.77 -1.51
N ALA A 170 -6.49 6.28 -2.38
CA ALA A 170 -7.01 4.92 -2.32
C ALA A 170 -6.26 3.96 -3.24
N ASP A 171 -5.54 4.51 -4.22
CA ASP A 171 -4.86 3.78 -5.28
C ASP A 171 -3.75 4.67 -5.85
N VAL A 172 -2.60 4.07 -6.17
CA VAL A 172 -1.44 4.71 -6.77
C VAL A 172 -1.05 3.95 -8.03
N ASN A 173 -1.07 4.67 -9.14
CA ASN A 173 -0.60 4.20 -10.44
C ASN A 173 0.59 5.07 -10.87
N VAL A 174 1.76 4.48 -11.12
CA VAL A 174 2.98 5.23 -11.49
C VAL A 174 3.25 5.08 -12.98
N ARG A 175 3.46 6.20 -13.69
CA ARG A 175 3.84 6.19 -15.10
C ARG A 175 5.29 6.66 -15.27
N VAL A 176 6.13 5.84 -15.86
CA VAL A 176 7.52 6.17 -16.20
C VAL A 176 7.74 6.30 -17.70
N ALA A 177 8.64 7.20 -18.07
CA ALA A 177 9.13 7.35 -19.44
C ALA A 177 10.63 7.64 -19.37
N ILE A 178 11.44 6.60 -19.58
CA ILE A 178 12.89 6.62 -19.40
C ILE A 178 13.53 6.21 -20.72
N ASN A 179 14.38 7.10 -21.26
CA ASN A 179 15.20 6.81 -22.42
C ASN A 179 16.59 6.36 -21.94
N HIS A 180 16.88 5.07 -22.01
CA HIS A 180 18.14 4.48 -21.56
C HIS A 180 18.48 3.23 -22.41
N PRO A 181 19.73 3.08 -22.88
CA PRO A 181 20.15 1.98 -23.76
C PRO A 181 20.29 0.61 -23.06
N TYR A 182 20.26 0.57 -21.73
CA TYR A 182 20.28 -0.67 -20.94
C TYR A 182 19.40 -0.47 -19.72
N VAL A 183 18.12 -0.82 -19.80
CA VAL A 183 17.22 -0.61 -18.64
C VAL A 183 17.52 -1.59 -17.51
N GLY A 184 18.19 -2.71 -17.78
CA GLY A 184 18.66 -3.65 -16.78
C GLY A 184 19.75 -3.11 -15.85
N ASP A 185 20.27 -1.91 -16.10
CA ASP A 185 21.18 -1.21 -15.19
C ASP A 185 20.42 -0.28 -14.22
N LEU A 186 19.10 -0.11 -14.41
CA LEU A 186 18.31 0.86 -13.67
C LEU A 186 17.64 0.24 -12.46
N GLU A 187 17.57 1.03 -11.40
CA GLU A 187 16.73 0.79 -10.24
C GLU A 187 15.84 2.02 -10.04
N ALA A 188 14.55 1.80 -9.81
CA ALA A 188 13.57 2.87 -9.61
C ALA A 188 12.73 2.64 -8.37
N TRP A 189 12.57 3.71 -7.59
CA TRP A 189 11.75 3.74 -6.38
C TRP A 189 10.74 4.88 -6.48
N VAL A 190 9.59 4.71 -5.85
CA VAL A 190 8.71 5.82 -5.48
C VAL A 190 8.79 6.02 -3.96
N VAL A 191 8.83 7.28 -3.53
CA VAL A 191 9.08 7.65 -2.14
C VAL A 191 7.99 8.62 -1.68
N SER A 192 7.32 8.30 -0.57
CA SER A 192 6.30 9.17 0.02
C SER A 192 6.94 10.35 0.75
N PRO A 193 6.20 11.45 0.99
CA PRO A 193 6.71 12.56 1.80
C PRO A 193 7.11 12.20 3.23
N VAL A 194 6.60 11.07 3.76
CA VAL A 194 6.92 10.58 5.11
C VAL A 194 8.09 9.58 5.10
N GLY A 195 8.63 9.23 3.94
CA GLY A 195 9.84 8.40 3.82
C GLY A 195 9.61 6.98 3.32
N THR A 196 8.36 6.49 3.27
CA THR A 196 8.01 5.17 2.74
C THR A 196 8.57 5.00 1.32
N ARG A 197 9.32 3.92 1.08
CA ARG A 197 9.92 3.62 -0.24
C ARG A 197 9.32 2.34 -0.79
N VAL A 198 8.78 2.40 -2.00
CA VAL A 198 8.30 1.22 -2.73
C VAL A 198 9.17 1.04 -3.97
N LEU A 199 9.71 -0.17 -4.13
CA LEU A 199 10.50 -0.55 -5.29
C LEU A 199 9.57 -0.71 -6.51
N LEU A 200 9.84 0.03 -7.58
CA LEU A 200 9.09 -0.14 -8.83
C LEU A 200 9.69 -1.30 -9.63
N PHE A 201 11.01 -1.28 -9.80
CA PHE A 201 11.79 -2.34 -10.45
C PHE A 201 13.28 -2.17 -10.14
N SER A 202 14.05 -3.26 -10.18
CA SER A 202 15.51 -3.27 -10.10
C SER A 202 16.12 -4.25 -11.10
N GLY A 203 16.87 -3.73 -12.07
CA GLY A 203 17.65 -4.54 -13.00
C GLY A 203 16.84 -5.39 -13.99
N VAL A 204 15.61 -4.97 -14.31
CA VAL A 204 14.69 -5.70 -15.20
C VAL A 204 14.96 -5.44 -16.68
N GLY A 205 14.49 -6.32 -17.58
CA GLY A 205 14.57 -6.09 -19.04
C GLY A 205 15.96 -6.30 -19.67
N GLY A 206 16.98 -6.65 -18.88
CA GLY A 206 18.32 -6.98 -19.36
C GLY A 206 18.93 -5.89 -20.25
N SER A 207 19.40 -6.27 -21.45
CA SER A 207 19.94 -5.33 -22.44
C SER A 207 18.88 -4.62 -23.29
N GLY A 208 17.62 -4.62 -22.84
CA GLY A 208 16.53 -3.93 -23.52
C GLY A 208 16.65 -2.42 -23.39
N ASP A 209 16.17 -1.71 -24.42
CA ASP A 209 16.16 -0.26 -24.45
C ASP A 209 14.83 0.30 -23.92
N ASN A 210 14.88 1.37 -23.14
CA ASN A 210 13.80 2.32 -22.83
C ASN A 210 12.52 1.78 -22.14
N PHE A 211 12.08 2.50 -21.10
CA PHE A 211 10.69 2.47 -20.66
C PHE A 211 9.90 3.54 -21.40
N ASN A 212 8.93 3.14 -22.22
CA ASN A 212 8.13 4.08 -23.00
C ASN A 212 6.69 4.13 -22.49
N ALA A 213 6.38 5.14 -21.68
CA ALA A 213 5.04 5.33 -21.14
C ALA A 213 4.53 4.12 -20.35
N THR A 214 5.43 3.43 -19.66
CA THR A 214 5.15 2.22 -18.88
C THR A 214 4.42 2.60 -17.61
N PHE A 215 3.34 1.90 -17.31
CA PHE A 215 2.58 2.05 -16.09
C PHE A 215 2.92 0.91 -15.13
N LEU A 216 3.14 1.25 -13.87
CA LEU A 216 3.34 0.35 -12.75
C LEU A 216 2.09 0.47 -11.87
N ASP A 217 1.44 -0.66 -11.67
CA ASP A 217 0.06 -0.76 -11.16
C ASP A 217 -0.11 -2.13 -10.49
N ASP A 218 -0.53 -2.17 -9.23
CA ASP A 218 -0.71 -3.42 -8.46
C ASP A 218 -1.84 -4.30 -9.04
N GLU A 219 -2.72 -3.73 -9.87
CA GLU A 219 -3.77 -4.48 -10.58
C GLU A 219 -3.34 -5.03 -11.95
N ALA A 220 -2.10 -4.79 -12.38
CA ALA A 220 -1.61 -5.30 -13.64
C ALA A 220 -1.39 -6.82 -13.62
N ALA A 221 -1.69 -7.48 -14.74
CA ALA A 221 -1.60 -8.95 -14.84
C ALA A 221 -0.18 -9.49 -15.13
N SER A 222 0.69 -8.64 -15.69
CA SER A 222 2.06 -9.02 -16.08
C SER A 222 3.05 -8.41 -15.10
N TYR A 223 3.97 -9.21 -14.55
CA TYR A 223 4.99 -8.71 -13.63
C TYR A 223 6.12 -8.00 -14.37
N ILE A 224 6.58 -6.86 -13.83
CA ILE A 224 7.72 -6.14 -14.40
C ILE A 224 9.03 -6.94 -14.26
N ALA A 225 9.14 -7.78 -13.22
CA ALA A 225 10.31 -8.63 -13.01
C ALA A 225 10.47 -9.74 -14.07
N ASP A 226 9.39 -10.08 -14.78
CA ASP A 226 9.37 -11.17 -15.77
C ASP A 226 9.73 -10.70 -17.19
N VAL A 227 9.89 -9.39 -17.41
CA VAL A 227 10.19 -8.82 -18.73
C VAL A 227 11.65 -9.06 -19.11
N ASP A 228 11.89 -9.33 -20.40
CA ASP A 228 13.23 -9.53 -20.94
C ASP A 228 13.59 -8.51 -22.04
N SER A 229 14.79 -8.60 -22.59
CA SER A 229 15.27 -7.64 -23.59
C SER A 229 14.48 -7.69 -24.90
N GLY A 230 13.73 -8.77 -25.16
CA GLY A 230 12.82 -8.91 -26.29
C GLY A 230 11.52 -8.11 -26.16
N ASP A 231 11.16 -7.70 -24.94
CA ASP A 231 9.97 -6.89 -24.67
C ASP A 231 10.23 -5.37 -24.86
N ALA A 232 11.49 -4.99 -25.09
CA ALA A 232 11.89 -3.62 -25.32
C ALA A 232 11.38 -3.07 -26.68
N PRO A 233 10.93 -1.80 -26.75
CA PRO A 233 10.77 -0.87 -25.64
C PRO A 233 9.56 -1.25 -24.77
N PHE A 234 9.77 -1.20 -23.45
CA PHE A 234 8.76 -1.64 -22.49
C PHE A 234 7.58 -0.67 -22.50
N THR A 235 6.42 -1.15 -22.94
CA THR A 235 5.16 -0.37 -23.01
C THR A 235 4.05 -1.15 -22.33
N GLY A 236 3.00 -0.46 -21.89
CA GLY A 236 1.83 -1.09 -21.25
C GLY A 236 1.82 -0.95 -19.73
N ARG A 237 1.09 -1.84 -19.06
CA ARG A 237 0.94 -1.88 -17.60
C ARG A 237 1.62 -3.13 -17.04
N TYR A 238 2.35 -2.98 -15.94
CA TYR A 238 3.03 -4.06 -15.25
C TYR A 238 2.85 -3.95 -13.74
N TYR A 239 2.85 -5.10 -13.09
CA TYR A 239 2.86 -5.23 -11.64
C TYR A 239 4.29 -4.93 -11.15
N PRO A 240 4.48 -3.96 -10.24
CA PRO A 240 5.81 -3.56 -9.74
C PRO A 240 6.45 -4.61 -8.82
N GLU A 241 7.76 -4.51 -8.56
CA GLU A 241 8.43 -5.45 -7.65
C GLU A 241 8.02 -5.29 -6.18
N GLY A 242 7.75 -4.05 -5.73
CA GLY A 242 7.12 -3.73 -4.46
C GLY A 242 5.66 -3.29 -4.64
N LEU A 243 4.87 -3.30 -3.57
CA LEU A 243 3.44 -2.97 -3.61
C LEU A 243 3.20 -1.46 -3.53
N LEU A 244 2.55 -0.88 -4.54
CA LEU A 244 2.12 0.52 -4.48
C LEU A 244 1.02 0.77 -3.44
N SER A 245 0.33 -0.28 -2.99
CA SER A 245 -0.61 -0.23 -1.88
C SER A 245 0.03 0.01 -0.51
N ASP A 246 1.37 -0.03 -0.41
CA ASP A 246 2.10 0.23 0.85
C ASP A 246 2.15 1.73 1.22
N PHE A 247 1.57 2.61 0.39
CA PHE A 247 1.44 4.06 0.65
C PHE A 247 0.24 4.47 1.52
#